data_AF-A0A1J8QFQ7-F1
#
_entry.id   AF-A0A1J8QFQ7-F1
#
_cell.length_a   1.000
_cell.length_b   1.000
_cell.length_c   1.000
_cell.angle_alpha   90.00
_cell.angle_beta   90.00
_cell.angle_gamma   90.00
#
_symmetry.space_group_name_H-M   'P 1'
#
loop_
_entity.id
_entity.type
_entity.pdbx_description
1 polymer ?
#
loop_
_entity_poly.entity_id
_entity_poly.type
_entity_poly.pdbx_seq_one_letter_code
_entity_poly.pdbx_strand_id
1 'polypeptide(L)'
;MAPKRKKDETEEMTSRERKKLKVADARTIAVQPAASTSGSGGVQSSGNALAGPSSTTIRFDSMRGLPGSIDVEKFTEARAYEIDAMQKAIKTAGESTTHRAWQTLPRHLRRRAVSHDVRRVPLRLREKARAEMDPVKRRILGRGQQPKRGKTKQLNRTESLLKRQCQ
;
A
#
# COMPACT_ATOMS: atom_id res chain seq x y z
N MET A 1 -26.33 -6.69 42.44
CA MET A 1 -25.56 -6.75 41.17
C MET A 1 -26.24 -5.84 40.17
N ALA A 2 -25.51 -4.90 39.55
CA ALA A 2 -26.10 -3.99 38.57
C ALA A 2 -26.34 -4.70 37.22
N PRO A 3 -27.50 -4.51 36.57
CA PRO A 3 -27.79 -5.16 35.29
C PRO A 3 -26.95 -4.55 34.16
N LYS A 4 -26.41 -5.42 33.29
CA LYS A 4 -25.65 -5.01 32.09
C LYS A 4 -26.58 -4.28 31.11
N ARG A 5 -26.18 -3.09 30.68
CA ARG A 5 -26.88 -2.30 29.66
C ARG A 5 -26.99 -3.10 28.35
N LYS A 6 -28.21 -3.13 27.77
CA LYS A 6 -28.46 -3.62 26.41
C LYS A 6 -27.61 -2.80 25.42
N LYS A 7 -26.95 -3.50 24.51
CA LYS A 7 -26.14 -2.91 23.44
C LYS A 7 -27.08 -2.66 22.28
N ASP A 8 -27.36 -1.40 21.96
CA ASP A 8 -28.13 -1.04 20.76
C ASP A 8 -27.42 -1.58 19.52
N GLU A 9 -28.18 -2.28 18.68
CA GLU A 9 -27.75 -2.78 17.37
C GLU A 9 -27.77 -1.65 16.35
N THR A 10 -26.90 -0.67 16.52
CA THR A 10 -26.40 0.09 15.38
C THR A 10 -25.17 -0.63 14.89
N GLU A 11 -25.18 -1.10 13.64
CA GLU A 11 -24.03 -1.70 12.96
C GLU A 11 -22.93 -0.65 12.74
N GLU A 12 -22.37 -0.12 13.82
CA GLU A 12 -21.24 0.77 13.78
C GLU A 12 -19.98 -0.05 13.56
N MET A 13 -19.57 -0.10 12.29
CA MET A 13 -18.28 -0.59 11.83
C MET A 13 -17.17 -0.22 12.81
N THR A 14 -16.51 -1.24 13.35
CA THR A 14 -15.45 -1.09 14.33
C THR A 14 -14.31 -0.24 13.75
N SER A 15 -13.53 0.45 14.59
CA SER A 15 -12.40 1.28 14.12
C SER A 15 -11.41 0.49 13.24
N ARG A 16 -11.34 -0.83 13.44
CA ARG A 16 -10.56 -1.75 12.62
C ARG A 16 -11.16 -1.95 11.23
N GLU A 17 -12.47 -2.09 11.12
CA GLU A 17 -13.19 -2.19 9.85
C GLU A 17 -13.15 -0.87 9.08
N ARG A 18 -13.36 0.27 9.75
CA ARG A 18 -13.20 1.60 9.13
C ARG A 18 -11.81 1.79 8.52
N LYS A 19 -10.76 1.35 9.24
CA LYS A 19 -9.38 1.39 8.72
C LYS A 19 -9.15 0.40 7.57
N LYS A 20 -9.76 -0.79 7.63
CA LYS A 20 -9.64 -1.80 6.57
C LYS A 20 -10.33 -1.34 5.29
N LEU A 21 -11.53 -0.77 5.38
CA LEU A 21 -12.23 -0.14 4.25
C LEU A 21 -11.40 0.99 3.67
N LYS A 22 -10.93 1.93 4.50
CA LYS A 22 -10.09 3.04 4.01
C LYS A 22 -8.85 2.57 3.23
N VAL A 23 -8.24 1.45 3.64
CA VAL A 23 -7.10 0.84 2.92
C VAL A 23 -7.54 0.08 1.65
N ALA A 24 -8.73 -0.52 1.65
CA ALA A 24 -9.28 -1.20 0.48
C ALA A 24 -9.71 -0.19 -0.61
N ASP A 25 -10.35 0.91 -0.20
CA ASP A 25 -10.73 2.03 -1.05
C ASP A 25 -9.50 2.70 -1.64
N ALA A 26 -8.44 2.87 -0.84
CA ALA A 26 -7.14 3.36 -1.32
C ALA A 26 -6.49 2.48 -2.40
N ARG A 27 -6.83 1.19 -2.45
CA ARG A 27 -6.24 0.21 -3.37
C ARG A 27 -7.09 -0.01 -4.62
N THR A 28 -8.35 0.42 -4.61
CA THR A 28 -9.32 0.15 -5.66
C THR A 28 -9.66 1.46 -6.35
N ILE A 29 -9.38 1.55 -7.64
CA ILE A 29 -9.82 2.69 -8.44
C ILE A 29 -11.32 2.52 -8.67
N ALA A 30 -12.11 3.51 -8.28
CA ALA A 30 -13.54 3.51 -8.54
C ALA A 30 -13.76 3.63 -10.06
N VAL A 31 -14.51 2.69 -10.62
CA VAL A 31 -14.88 2.67 -12.05
C VAL A 31 -16.39 2.89 -12.13
N GLN A 32 -16.84 3.69 -13.10
CA GLN A 32 -18.28 3.83 -13.31
C GLN A 32 -18.85 2.45 -13.69
N PRO A 33 -19.86 1.93 -12.97
CA PRO A 33 -20.61 0.81 -13.50
C PRO A 33 -21.24 1.28 -14.81
N ALA A 34 -21.05 0.54 -15.89
CA ALA A 34 -21.73 0.81 -17.16
C ALA A 34 -23.23 0.75 -16.86
N ALA A 35 -23.87 1.93 -16.80
CA ALA A 35 -25.30 2.00 -16.64
C ALA A 35 -25.91 1.19 -17.79
N SER A 36 -26.63 0.13 -17.44
CA SER A 36 -27.48 -0.61 -18.35
C SER A 36 -28.40 0.38 -19.03
N THR A 37 -28.08 0.74 -20.27
CA THR A 37 -28.91 1.61 -21.10
C THR A 37 -30.28 0.95 -21.22
N SER A 38 -31.28 1.52 -20.55
CA SER A 38 -32.70 1.22 -20.77
C SER A 38 -33.14 1.81 -22.11
N GLY A 39 -32.58 1.28 -23.20
CA GLY A 39 -32.85 1.67 -24.56
C GLY A 39 -32.82 0.44 -25.44
N SER A 40 -34.00 0.02 -25.90
CA SER A 40 -34.17 -1.08 -26.83
C SER A 40 -33.45 -0.79 -28.15
N GLY A 41 -32.48 -1.64 -28.52
CA GLY A 41 -31.97 -1.73 -29.89
C GLY A 41 -30.45 -1.81 -29.97
N GLY A 42 -29.96 -2.97 -30.42
CA GLY A 42 -28.60 -3.10 -30.97
C GLY A 42 -27.65 -3.95 -30.13
N VAL A 43 -27.55 -5.23 -30.52
CA VAL A 43 -26.51 -6.19 -30.11
C VAL A 43 -25.13 -5.66 -30.49
N GLN A 44 -24.23 -5.37 -29.54
CA GLN A 44 -22.78 -5.31 -29.77
C GLN A 44 -21.98 -5.76 -28.53
N SER A 45 -21.06 -6.71 -28.77
CA SER A 45 -20.11 -7.40 -27.90
C SER A 45 -19.93 -6.88 -26.46
N SER A 46 -20.49 -7.61 -25.50
CA SER A 46 -20.19 -7.52 -24.07
C SER A 46 -18.91 -8.30 -23.73
N GLY A 47 -17.76 -7.66 -23.95
CA GLY A 47 -16.48 -8.11 -23.41
C GLY A 47 -15.76 -6.91 -22.82
N ASN A 48 -15.43 -6.95 -21.52
CA ASN A 48 -14.47 -6.01 -20.97
C ASN A 48 -13.23 -6.01 -21.85
N ALA A 49 -12.78 -4.84 -22.31
CA ALA A 49 -11.59 -4.73 -23.14
C ALA A 49 -10.40 -5.32 -22.38
N LEU A 50 -9.98 -6.52 -22.80
CA LEU A 50 -8.72 -7.12 -22.36
C LEU A 50 -7.62 -6.20 -22.89
N ALA A 51 -6.75 -5.72 -22.00
CA ALA A 51 -5.59 -4.93 -22.39
C ALA A 51 -4.66 -5.83 -23.24
N GLY A 52 -4.84 -5.77 -24.56
CA GLY A 52 -3.95 -6.41 -25.53
C GLY A 52 -2.62 -5.67 -25.64
N PRO A 53 -1.57 -6.33 -26.18
CA PRO A 53 -0.26 -5.71 -26.34
C PRO A 53 -0.40 -4.45 -27.19
N SER A 54 0.04 -3.32 -26.65
CA SER A 54 0.08 -2.03 -27.34
C SER A 54 0.95 -2.16 -28.59
N SER A 55 0.34 -2.43 -29.74
CA SER A 55 1.03 -2.42 -31.02
C SER A 55 1.37 -0.97 -31.35
N THR A 56 2.65 -0.63 -31.25
CA THR A 56 3.22 0.70 -31.53
C THR A 56 3.16 1.07 -33.02
N THR A 57 2.51 0.26 -33.86
CA THR A 57 2.27 0.58 -35.27
C THR A 57 0.97 1.39 -35.40
N ILE A 58 1.11 2.72 -35.46
CA ILE A 58 0.00 3.62 -35.82
C ILE A 58 -0.37 3.32 -37.27
N ARG A 59 -1.47 2.60 -37.48
CA ARG A 59 -2.02 2.38 -38.82
C ARG A 59 -2.71 3.68 -39.25
N PHE A 60 -2.22 4.35 -40.28
CA PHE A 60 -2.80 5.62 -40.80
C PHE A 60 -4.27 5.52 -41.23
N ASP A 61 -4.78 4.29 -41.44
CA ASP A 61 -6.19 4.05 -41.76
C ASP A 61 -7.13 4.27 -40.55
N SER A 62 -6.60 4.26 -39.33
CA SER A 62 -7.40 4.52 -38.11
C SER A 62 -7.86 5.98 -37.99
N MET A 63 -7.37 6.87 -38.85
CA MET A 63 -7.72 8.29 -38.87
C MET A 63 -8.86 8.61 -39.85
N ARG A 64 -9.26 7.66 -40.72
CA ARG A 64 -10.37 7.88 -41.65
C ARG A 64 -11.69 7.94 -40.87
N GLY A 65 -12.30 9.12 -40.85
CA GLY A 65 -13.62 9.34 -40.24
C GLY A 65 -13.61 10.02 -38.87
N LEU A 66 -12.43 10.35 -38.33
CA LEU A 66 -12.37 11.24 -37.16
C LEU A 66 -12.56 12.71 -37.57
N PRO A 67 -13.22 13.52 -36.73
CA PRO A 67 -13.32 14.95 -36.97
C PRO A 67 -11.93 15.61 -36.95
N GLY A 68 -11.71 16.59 -37.82
CA GLY A 68 -10.43 17.31 -37.92
C GLY A 68 -10.10 18.19 -36.71
N SER A 69 -11.06 18.40 -35.82
CA SER A 69 -10.91 19.12 -34.55
C SER A 69 -11.62 18.39 -33.41
N ILE A 70 -11.10 18.56 -32.19
CA ILE A 70 -11.66 18.00 -30.96
C ILE A 70 -12.31 19.11 -30.15
N ASP A 71 -13.54 18.88 -29.71
CA ASP A 71 -14.18 19.69 -28.68
C ASP A 71 -13.66 19.25 -27.30
N VAL A 72 -12.79 20.09 -26.72
CA VAL A 72 -12.06 19.79 -25.48
C VAL A 72 -13.01 19.74 -24.29
N GLU A 73 -14.04 20.59 -24.26
CA GLU A 73 -14.96 20.69 -23.11
C GLU A 73 -15.77 19.40 -23.01
N LYS A 74 -16.47 19.02 -24.10
CA LYS A 74 -17.27 17.81 -24.14
C LYS A 74 -16.45 16.52 -23.91
N PHE A 75 -15.21 16.49 -24.39
CA PHE A 75 -14.34 15.33 -24.19
C PHE A 75 -13.84 15.21 -22.75
N THR A 76 -13.51 16.33 -22.11
CA THR A 76 -13.07 16.32 -20.70
C THR A 76 -14.22 16.01 -19.76
N GLU A 77 -15.43 16.52 -20.02
CA GLU A 77 -16.64 16.19 -19.27
C GLU A 77 -16.96 14.70 -19.31
N ALA A 78 -16.95 14.09 -20.50
CA ALA A 78 -17.21 12.66 -20.66
C ALA A 78 -16.22 11.78 -19.85
N ARG A 79 -15.00 12.27 -19.61
CA ARG A 79 -13.94 11.57 -18.87
C ARG A 79 -13.67 12.14 -17.47
N ALA A 80 -14.46 13.11 -17.02
CA ALA A 80 -14.19 13.84 -15.78
C ALA A 80 -14.11 12.90 -14.56
N TYR A 81 -15.00 11.90 -14.52
CA TYR A 81 -14.98 10.88 -13.47
C TYR A 81 -13.70 10.05 -13.46
N GLU A 82 -13.22 9.61 -14.62
CA GLU A 82 -12.00 8.80 -14.73
C GLU A 82 -10.79 9.59 -14.25
N ILE A 83 -10.70 10.86 -14.67
CA ILE A 83 -9.63 11.77 -14.28
C ILE A 83 -9.64 11.99 -12.77
N ASP A 84 -10.81 12.28 -12.18
CA ASP A 84 -10.95 12.50 -10.74
C ASP A 84 -10.67 11.22 -9.94
N ALA A 85 -11.15 10.06 -10.39
CA ALA A 85 -10.88 8.77 -9.76
C ALA A 85 -9.37 8.45 -9.74
N MET A 86 -8.67 8.69 -10.87
CA MET A 86 -7.21 8.53 -10.93
C MET A 86 -6.49 9.52 -10.02
N GLN A 87 -6.88 10.80 -10.01
CA GLN A 87 -6.28 11.81 -9.14
C GLN A 87 -6.42 11.45 -7.66
N LYS A 88 -7.62 11.00 -7.25
CA LYS A 88 -7.88 10.52 -5.89
C LYS A 88 -7.02 9.30 -5.57
N ALA A 89 -6.96 8.32 -6.46
CA ALA A 89 -6.13 7.13 -6.26
C ALA A 89 -4.63 7.46 -6.10
N ILE A 90 -4.09 8.40 -6.89
CA ILE A 90 -2.70 8.86 -6.76
C ILE A 90 -2.47 9.54 -5.41
N LYS A 91 -3.36 10.44 -4.99
CA LYS A 91 -3.28 11.12 -3.69
C LYS A 91 -3.32 10.12 -2.53
N THR A 92 -4.26 9.17 -2.56
CA THR A 92 -4.38 8.16 -1.51
C THR A 92 -3.23 7.15 -1.52
N ALA A 93 -2.70 6.79 -2.69
CA ALA A 93 -1.48 5.99 -2.79
C ALA A 93 -0.28 6.72 -2.14
N GLY A 94 -0.20 8.04 -2.30
CA GLY A 94 0.76 8.91 -1.63
C GLY A 94 0.61 8.92 -0.10
N GLU A 95 -0.60 8.89 0.45
CA GLU A 95 -0.83 8.84 1.91
C GLU A 95 -0.32 7.53 2.56
N SER A 96 -0.20 6.43 1.79
CA SER A 96 0.40 5.19 2.28
C SER A 96 1.89 5.31 2.65
N THR A 97 2.54 6.42 2.26
CA THR A 97 3.93 6.76 2.61
C THR A 97 4.10 7.25 4.05
N THR A 98 3.04 7.71 4.73
CA THR A 98 3.18 8.27 6.10
C THR A 98 3.56 7.22 7.14
N HIS A 99 3.31 5.93 6.86
CA HIS A 99 3.67 4.82 7.73
C HIS A 99 5.00 4.18 7.33
N ARG A 100 5.87 3.97 8.32
CA ARG A 100 7.13 3.22 8.13
C ARG A 100 6.83 1.82 7.61
N ALA A 101 7.75 1.26 6.83
CA ALA A 101 7.62 -0.05 6.18
C ALA A 101 7.17 -1.17 7.14
N TRP A 102 7.50 -1.09 8.42
CA TRP A 102 7.13 -2.08 9.43
C TRP A 102 5.81 -1.82 10.18
N GLN A 103 5.29 -0.59 10.11
CA GLN A 103 4.01 -0.22 10.70
C GLN A 103 2.82 -0.74 9.87
N THR A 104 3.05 -1.18 8.64
CA THR A 104 2.03 -1.80 7.79
C THR A 104 1.76 -3.26 8.17
N LEU A 105 2.68 -3.93 8.88
CA LEU A 105 2.54 -5.33 9.26
C LEU A 105 1.43 -5.54 10.30
N PRO A 106 0.75 -6.70 10.31
CA PRO A 106 -0.08 -7.14 11.44
C PRO A 106 0.72 -7.16 12.76
N ARG A 107 0.07 -6.84 13.88
CA ARG A 107 0.75 -6.70 15.20
C ARG A 107 1.58 -7.93 15.59
N HIS A 108 1.09 -9.14 15.31
CA HIS A 108 1.79 -10.40 15.64
C HIS A 108 3.05 -10.65 14.80
N LEU A 109 3.21 -10.00 13.63
CA LEU A 109 4.41 -10.10 12.80
C LEU A 109 5.44 -9.00 13.08
N ARG A 110 5.05 -7.94 13.82
CA ARG A 110 5.96 -6.83 14.13
C ARG A 110 7.03 -7.27 15.12
N ARG A 111 8.28 -7.06 14.75
CA ARG A 111 9.43 -7.25 15.64
C ARG A 111 9.89 -5.90 16.19
N ARG A 112 10.43 -5.86 17.40
CA ARG A 112 10.89 -4.61 18.04
C ARG A 112 12.17 -4.08 17.40
N ALA A 113 13.07 -4.97 16.99
CA ALA A 113 14.37 -4.64 16.42
C ALA A 113 14.30 -4.15 14.95
N VAL A 114 13.11 -4.15 14.34
CA VAL A 114 12.90 -3.85 12.93
C VAL A 114 13.28 -2.40 12.56
N SER A 115 13.22 -1.46 13.51
CA SER A 115 13.63 -0.07 13.31
C SER A 115 15.14 0.11 13.23
N HIS A 116 15.91 -0.90 13.67
CA HIS A 116 17.37 -0.90 13.72
C HIS A 116 17.99 -1.93 12.78
N ASP A 117 17.27 -3.02 12.46
CA ASP A 117 17.70 -4.12 11.61
C ASP A 117 16.64 -4.42 10.55
N VAL A 118 16.95 -4.06 9.30
CA VAL A 118 16.07 -4.25 8.14
C VAL A 118 15.75 -5.72 7.89
N ARG A 119 16.63 -6.65 8.27
CA ARG A 119 16.43 -8.09 8.02
C ARG A 119 15.22 -8.66 8.76
N ARG A 120 14.75 -7.96 9.81
CA ARG A 120 13.59 -8.33 10.61
C ARG A 120 12.25 -8.01 9.93
N VAL A 121 12.28 -7.28 8.82
CA VAL A 121 11.13 -7.05 7.94
C VAL A 121 11.06 -8.17 6.87
N PRO A 122 9.85 -8.60 6.44
CA PRO A 122 9.66 -9.51 5.31
C PRO A 122 10.41 -9.06 4.06
N LEU A 123 10.86 -10.02 3.23
CA LEU A 123 11.80 -9.79 2.12
C LEU A 123 11.37 -8.63 1.20
N ARG A 124 10.13 -8.64 0.72
CA ARG A 124 9.57 -7.62 -0.19
C ARG A 124 9.54 -6.20 0.40
N LEU A 125 9.48 -6.09 1.73
CA LEU A 125 9.43 -4.81 2.42
C LEU A 125 10.83 -4.33 2.88
N ARG A 126 11.89 -5.13 2.65
CA ARG A 126 13.26 -4.75 3.02
C ARG A 126 13.80 -3.60 2.20
N GLU A 127 13.46 -3.49 0.93
CA GLU A 127 13.90 -2.38 0.07
C GLU A 127 13.37 -1.05 0.59
N LYS A 128 12.06 -0.97 0.84
CA LYS A 128 11.42 0.19 1.48
C LYS A 128 12.04 0.50 2.85
N ALA A 129 12.26 -0.52 3.68
CA ALA A 129 12.86 -0.33 5.00
C ALA A 129 14.34 0.11 4.96
N ARG A 130 15.12 -0.30 3.94
CA ARG A 130 16.49 0.18 3.72
C ARG A 130 16.50 1.66 3.37
N ALA A 131 15.64 2.07 2.43
CA ALA A 131 15.48 3.47 2.04
C ALA A 131 15.11 4.37 3.24
N GLU A 132 14.26 3.88 4.15
CA GLU A 132 13.89 4.60 5.39
C GLU A 132 14.99 4.64 6.47
N MET A 133 15.99 3.76 6.39
CA MET A 133 17.04 3.59 7.41
C MET A 133 18.35 4.32 7.08
N ASP A 134 18.43 4.98 5.93
CA ASP A 134 19.67 5.52 5.36
C ASP A 134 20.42 6.48 6.33
N PRO A 135 21.75 6.31 6.50
CA PRO A 135 22.50 6.75 7.67
C PRO A 135 22.88 8.23 7.67
N VAL A 136 22.52 9.00 6.64
CA VAL A 136 22.76 10.46 6.60
C VAL A 136 22.23 11.13 7.87
N LYS A 137 21.11 10.63 8.42
CA LYS A 137 20.52 11.12 9.67
C LYS A 137 21.24 10.69 10.96
N ARG A 138 22.02 9.59 10.94
CA ARG A 138 22.75 9.09 12.13
C ARG A 138 24.02 9.87 12.43
N ARG A 139 24.73 10.36 11.40
CA ARG A 139 25.93 11.22 11.60
C ARG A 139 25.57 12.57 12.24
N ILE A 140 24.40 13.12 11.91
CA ILE A 140 23.95 14.41 12.43
C ILE A 140 23.63 14.36 13.94
N LEU A 141 23.18 13.21 14.46
CA LEU A 141 22.77 13.05 15.86
C LEU A 141 23.91 12.70 16.84
N GLY A 142 25.18 12.74 16.41
CA GLY A 142 26.37 12.63 17.28
C GLY A 142 26.52 11.33 18.09
N ARG A 143 25.62 10.35 17.94
CA ARG A 143 25.67 9.07 18.67
C ARG A 143 26.60 8.09 17.98
N GLY A 144 27.90 8.40 17.99
CA GLY A 144 28.95 7.40 17.86
C GLY A 144 28.81 6.43 19.02
N GLN A 145 28.42 5.18 18.75
CA GLN A 145 28.43 4.16 19.79
C GLN A 145 29.88 3.91 20.18
N GLN A 146 30.24 4.36 21.39
CA GLN A 146 31.47 3.95 22.04
C GLN A 146 31.56 2.41 22.01
N PRO A 147 32.70 1.83 21.57
CA PRO A 147 32.84 0.39 21.47
C PRO A 147 32.71 -0.21 22.87
N LYS A 148 31.64 -0.97 23.12
CA LYS A 148 31.50 -1.75 24.35
C LYS A 148 32.67 -2.74 24.42
N ARG A 149 33.31 -2.84 25.59
CA ARG A 149 34.48 -3.70 25.89
C ARG A 149 34.41 -5.01 25.10
N GLY A 150 35.49 -5.30 24.36
CA GLY A 150 35.58 -6.36 23.37
C GLY A 150 35.09 -7.71 23.88
N LYS A 151 34.34 -8.40 23.01
CA LYS A 151 33.78 -9.75 23.20
C LYS A 151 34.84 -10.81 23.54
N THR A 152 36.13 -10.48 23.44
CA THR A 152 37.28 -11.34 23.72
C THR A 152 37.40 -11.77 25.19
N LYS A 153 36.77 -11.05 26.14
CA LYS A 153 36.78 -11.43 27.57
C LYS A 153 35.58 -12.26 28.02
N GLN A 154 34.69 -12.68 27.11
CA GLN A 154 33.52 -13.47 27.46
C GLN A 154 33.80 -14.97 27.28
N LEU A 155 33.51 -15.77 28.29
CA LEU A 155 33.54 -17.24 28.20
C LEU A 155 32.64 -17.72 27.07
N ASN A 156 33.01 -18.82 26.42
CA ASN A 156 32.23 -19.34 25.32
C ASN A 156 30.83 -19.76 25.80
N ARG A 157 29.81 -19.65 24.93
CA ARG A 157 28.42 -19.98 25.29
C ARG A 157 28.32 -21.41 25.84
N THR A 158 29.03 -22.35 25.22
CA THR A 158 29.06 -23.76 25.64
C THR A 158 29.60 -23.91 27.06
N GLU A 159 30.74 -23.29 27.37
CA GLU A 159 31.35 -23.31 28.71
C GLU A 159 30.46 -22.64 29.76
N SER A 160 29.84 -21.51 29.41
CA SER A 160 28.90 -20.79 30.29
C SER A 160 27.62 -21.58 30.59
N LEU A 161 27.16 -22.42 29.66
CA LEU A 161 26.00 -23.29 29.87
C LEU A 161 26.37 -24.53 30.67
N LEU A 162 27.52 -25.15 30.38
CA LEU A 162 28.02 -26.31 31.12
C LEU A 162 28.22 -25.96 32.60
N LYS A 163 28.84 -24.80 32.89
CA LYS A 163 28.99 -24.31 34.27
C LYS A 163 27.65 -24.15 35.02
N ARG A 164 26.55 -23.87 34.31
CA ARG A 164 25.20 -23.72 34.89
C ARG A 164 24.47 -25.04 35.09
N GLN A 165 24.86 -26.11 34.40
CA GLN A 165 24.24 -27.43 34.56
C GLN A 165 24.76 -28.19 35.78
N CYS A 166 25.95 -27.83 36.29
CA CYS A 166 26.59 -28.47 37.43
C CYS A 166 26.32 -27.76 38.77
N GLN A 167 25.51 -26.68 38.79
CA GLN A 167 24.99 -26.00 39.98
C GLN A 167 23.54 -26.40 40.21
#